data_AF-A0A955PFZ0-F1
#
_entry.id   AF-A0A955PFZ0-F1
#
_cell.length_a   1.000
_cell.length_b   1.000
_cell.length_c   1.000
_cell.angle_alpha   90.00
_cell.angle_beta   90.00
_cell.angle_gamma   90.00
#
_symmetry.space_group_name_H-M   'P 1'
#
loop_
_entity.id
_entity.type
_entity.pdbx_description
1 polymer ?
#
loop_
_entity_poly.entity_id
_entity_poly.type
_entity_poly.pdbx_seq_one_letter_code
_entity_poly.pdbx_strand_id
1 'polypeptide(L)'
;PAWHGLRLIEGGNQLQHFKLIHLVFTDDKGENLKGLHATLEFACWSDVAVCTLHYESMTEHDMMNRHSEIRIGMDFISGASDTCELKSNSPQLMKIRYPKTKSRVLIKPVDQGMGFEDVQPNRGSLVYSRGSLPADEPQSVSFLMIPEEPESKGALEKVLSGRDVEVGLEVIGTEVSDIRISSRFDPSLWAHRITIEGPNDPWENEAYQIVTANRAEEAVDTHLLVERIAGRNQGFASITGTSAYLASSGTGEPNGTPIQISKNWHDSTDWVHAVTRLHVPPGIVRDTSLHFVFAQWEGIPAVSHAQLCLIAYLVNQQWDQVALGSFGENITYDPNFCLGRSFIDDIRPMLVTSMNPASKRWGWTVNVGGCDFLVTETKKEGAAEANSKQRNLPQSSRTHYRRIGPVLSEVEYRSDYLDGKIHQAAT
;
A
#
# COMPACT_ATOMS: atom_id res chain seq x y z
N PRO A 1 11.78 -2.62 -18.34
CA PRO A 1 12.71 -2.71 -17.19
C PRO A 1 11.96 -3.25 -15.96
N ALA A 2 12.25 -4.48 -15.56
CA ALA A 2 11.81 -4.97 -14.26
C ALA A 2 12.57 -4.15 -13.21
N TRP A 3 11.85 -3.34 -12.44
CA TRP A 3 12.44 -2.62 -11.32
C TRP A 3 12.73 -3.66 -10.22
N HIS A 4 13.87 -4.35 -10.31
CA HIS A 4 14.25 -5.40 -9.35
C HIS A 4 14.33 -4.90 -7.89
N GLY A 5 14.43 -3.58 -7.70
CA GLY A 5 14.39 -2.94 -6.40
C GLY A 5 13.00 -2.50 -5.93
N LEU A 6 11.94 -2.54 -6.76
CA LEU A 6 10.61 -2.06 -6.37
C LEU A 6 9.75 -3.21 -5.84
N ARG A 7 9.18 -3.02 -4.66
CA ARG A 7 8.22 -3.92 -4.01
C ARG A 7 6.90 -3.19 -3.79
N LEU A 8 5.85 -3.58 -4.49
CA LEU A 8 4.51 -3.01 -4.33
C LEU A 8 3.73 -3.79 -3.29
N ILE A 9 3.32 -3.14 -2.20
CA ILE A 9 2.63 -3.75 -1.06
C ILE A 9 1.12 -3.54 -1.24
N GLU A 10 0.69 -2.28 -1.35
CA GLU A 10 -0.70 -1.89 -1.61
C GLU A 10 -0.78 -1.07 -2.90
N GLY A 11 -1.66 -1.50 -3.82
CA GLY A 11 -1.92 -0.81 -5.09
C GLY A 11 -3.40 -0.51 -5.27
N GLY A 12 -3.88 0.62 -4.76
CA GLY A 12 -5.28 1.02 -4.93
C GLY A 12 -5.57 2.51 -4.76
N ASN A 13 -6.86 2.83 -4.63
CA ASN A 13 -7.37 4.20 -4.64
C ASN A 13 -7.22 4.95 -3.30
N GLN A 14 -7.16 4.22 -2.18
CA GLN A 14 -7.04 4.81 -0.84
C GLN A 14 -5.58 5.00 -0.46
N LEU A 15 -4.78 3.95 -0.65
CA LEU A 15 -3.36 3.92 -0.33
C LEU A 15 -2.58 3.26 -1.47
N GLN A 16 -1.52 3.93 -1.90
CA GLN A 16 -0.44 3.30 -2.66
C GLN A 16 0.77 3.19 -1.74
N HIS A 17 1.23 1.98 -1.48
CA HIS A 17 2.38 1.77 -0.61
C HIS A 17 3.37 0.76 -1.22
N PHE A 18 4.62 1.21 -1.33
CA PHE A 18 5.68 0.47 -1.99
C PHE A 18 7.05 0.80 -1.39
N LYS A 19 8.02 -0.08 -1.63
CA LYS A 19 9.39 0.04 -1.13
C LYS A 19 10.41 -0.09 -2.25
N LEU A 20 11.43 0.74 -2.22
CA LEU A 20 12.66 0.60 -2.99
C LEU A 20 13.72 -0.04 -2.10
N ILE A 21 14.11 -1.26 -2.43
CA ILE A 21 15.15 -2.03 -1.75
C ILE A 21 16.46 -1.95 -2.53
N HIS A 22 17.54 -2.42 -1.89
CA HIS A 22 18.89 -2.41 -2.45
C HIS A 22 19.41 -1.00 -2.74
N LEU A 23 19.06 -0.04 -1.89
CA LEU A 23 19.69 1.28 -1.94
C LEU A 23 21.18 1.13 -1.60
N VAL A 24 22.01 1.84 -2.37
CA VAL A 24 23.46 1.88 -2.16
C VAL A 24 23.81 3.26 -1.62
N PHE A 25 24.49 3.29 -0.48
CA PHE A 25 25.03 4.51 0.10
C PHE A 25 26.49 4.64 -0.27
N THR A 26 26.91 5.86 -0.59
CA THR A 26 28.30 6.17 -0.90
C THR A 26 28.83 7.29 0.00
N ASP A 27 30.13 7.28 0.28
CA ASP A 27 30.81 8.40 0.92
C ASP A 27 30.96 9.61 -0.04
N ASP A 28 31.63 10.65 0.43
CA ASP A 28 31.91 11.88 -0.33
C ASP A 28 32.81 11.66 -1.56
N LYS A 29 33.48 10.51 -1.66
CA LYS A 29 34.31 10.08 -2.79
C LYS A 29 33.56 9.15 -3.75
N GLY A 30 32.31 8.80 -3.43
CA GLY A 30 31.51 7.87 -4.21
C GLY A 30 31.82 6.40 -3.93
N GLU A 31 32.58 6.09 -2.87
CA GLU A 31 32.86 4.71 -2.47
C GLU A 31 31.70 4.12 -1.67
N ASN A 32 31.34 2.87 -1.95
CA ASN A 32 30.19 2.22 -1.32
C ASN A 32 30.42 1.97 0.19
N LEU A 33 29.50 2.46 1.02
CA LEU A 33 29.47 2.20 2.45
C LEU A 33 29.03 0.77 2.73
N LYS A 34 30.01 -0.14 2.81
CA LYS A 34 29.78 -1.55 3.11
C LYS A 34 29.12 -1.72 4.47
N GLY A 35 28.23 -2.71 4.57
CA GLY A 35 27.54 -3.07 5.80
C GLY A 35 26.31 -2.20 6.11
N LEU A 36 25.99 -1.21 5.28
CA LEU A 36 24.74 -0.45 5.43
C LEU A 36 23.65 -1.04 4.53
N HIS A 37 22.54 -1.45 5.13
CA HIS A 37 21.32 -1.86 4.43
C HIS A 37 20.29 -0.76 4.54
N ALA A 38 19.56 -0.50 3.46
CA ALA A 38 18.55 0.54 3.47
C ALA A 38 17.42 0.27 2.47
N THR A 39 16.25 0.79 2.82
CA THR A 39 15.02 0.70 2.07
C THR A 39 14.32 2.05 2.10
N LEU A 40 13.81 2.51 0.95
CA LEU A 40 13.01 3.72 0.86
C LEU A 40 11.55 3.32 0.68
N GLU A 41 10.73 3.62 1.66
CA GLU A 41 9.31 3.29 1.71
C GLU A 41 8.48 4.54 1.41
N PHE A 42 7.42 4.35 0.62
CA PHE A 42 6.47 5.40 0.28
C PHE A 42 5.07 4.93 0.63
N ALA A 43 4.33 5.71 1.42
CA ALA A 43 2.92 5.51 1.70
C ALA A 43 2.14 6.74 1.26
N CYS A 44 1.38 6.61 0.18
CA CYS A 44 0.71 7.71 -0.50
C CYS A 44 -0.81 7.61 -0.36
N TRP A 45 -1.38 8.50 0.45
CA TRP A 45 -2.82 8.78 0.52
C TRP A 45 -3.17 9.92 -0.43
N SER A 46 -4.47 10.19 -0.57
CA SER A 46 -4.95 11.29 -1.42
C SER A 46 -4.56 12.68 -0.91
N ASP A 47 -4.35 12.84 0.39
CA ASP A 47 -4.10 14.12 1.08
C ASP A 47 -2.72 14.20 1.76
N VAL A 48 -1.95 13.11 1.79
CA VAL A 48 -0.59 13.08 2.33
C VAL A 48 0.19 11.91 1.74
N ALA A 49 1.46 12.14 1.44
CA ALA A 49 2.42 11.07 1.19
C ALA A 49 3.52 11.10 2.25
N VAL A 50 3.85 9.94 2.79
CA VAL A 50 5.02 9.74 3.64
C VAL A 50 6.11 9.10 2.82
N CYS A 51 7.33 9.58 3.01
CA CYS A 51 8.51 8.88 2.57
C CYS A 51 9.39 8.60 3.78
N THR A 52 9.73 7.32 3.97
CA THR A 52 10.54 6.84 5.09
C THR A 52 11.75 6.11 4.55
N LEU A 53 12.94 6.60 4.91
CA LEU A 53 14.17 5.85 4.73
C LEU A 53 14.42 5.01 5.97
N HIS A 54 14.35 3.69 5.80
CA HIS A 54 14.83 2.73 6.79
C HIS A 54 16.27 2.38 6.49
N TYR A 55 17.10 2.32 7.52
CA TYR A 55 18.49 1.90 7.38
C TYR A 55 18.98 1.17 8.64
N GLU A 56 19.90 0.25 8.43
CA GLU A 56 20.52 -0.58 9.47
C GLU A 56 21.98 -0.83 9.10
N SER A 57 22.86 -0.78 10.10
CA SER A 57 24.29 -1.03 9.91
C SER A 57 24.69 -2.37 10.52
N MET A 58 25.25 -3.27 9.72
CA MET A 58 25.79 -4.58 10.14
C MET A 58 27.12 -4.50 10.88
N THR A 59 27.71 -3.31 10.96
CA THR A 59 28.93 -3.04 11.71
C THR A 59 28.73 -1.77 12.49
N GLU A 60 29.36 -1.66 13.65
CA GLU A 60 29.39 -0.37 14.34
C GLU A 60 30.18 0.58 13.45
N HIS A 61 29.49 1.55 12.86
CA HIS A 61 30.16 2.69 12.23
C HIS A 61 30.52 3.66 13.35
N ASP A 62 31.45 3.23 14.20
CA ASP A 62 32.16 4.11 15.13
C ASP A 62 33.22 4.83 14.30
N MET A 63 32.83 5.98 13.75
CA MET A 63 33.75 6.80 13.00
C MET A 63 34.78 7.33 14.01
N MET A 64 35.99 6.74 13.96
CA MET A 64 37.14 6.95 14.86
C MET A 64 37.64 8.41 15.03
N ASN A 65 36.86 9.41 14.65
CA ASN A 65 37.01 10.81 15.04
C ASN A 65 35.63 11.37 15.38
N ARG A 66 35.43 11.76 16.64
CA ARG A 66 34.21 12.28 17.32
C ARG A 66 33.61 13.58 16.73
N HIS A 67 33.71 13.79 15.42
CA HIS A 67 33.37 15.02 14.73
C HIS A 67 32.60 14.81 13.41
N SER A 68 32.23 13.58 13.04
CA SER A 68 31.47 13.32 11.81
C SER A 68 29.99 13.11 12.12
N GLU A 69 29.19 14.09 11.76
CA GLU A 69 27.73 14.06 11.78
C GLU A 69 27.24 13.18 10.61
N ILE A 70 26.43 12.14 10.87
CA ILE A 70 25.75 11.42 9.78
C ILE A 70 24.70 12.37 9.23
N ARG A 71 24.87 12.75 7.96
CA ARG A 71 23.93 13.59 7.22
C ARG A 71 23.22 12.77 6.17
N ILE A 72 21.95 12.43 6.46
CA ILE A 72 21.08 11.80 5.46
C ILE A 72 20.34 12.93 4.75
N GLY A 73 20.74 13.20 3.50
CA GLY A 73 20.20 14.25 2.66
C GLY A 73 19.22 13.72 1.62
N MET A 74 18.03 14.32 1.52
CA MET A 74 17.17 14.16 0.34
C MET A 74 17.10 15.47 -0.42
N ASP A 75 17.62 15.44 -1.64
CA ASP A 75 17.68 16.59 -2.53
C ASP A 75 16.41 16.68 -3.38
N PHE A 76 15.68 17.78 -3.19
CA PHE A 76 14.53 18.13 -4.02
C PHE A 76 15.01 18.97 -5.19
N ILE A 77 15.15 18.38 -6.37
CA ILE A 77 15.62 19.07 -7.58
C ILE A 77 14.45 19.34 -8.51
N SER A 78 14.16 20.61 -8.80
CA SER A 78 13.18 20.96 -9.84
C SER A 78 13.77 20.64 -11.22
N GLY A 79 13.15 19.75 -12.00
CA GLY A 79 13.65 19.36 -13.33
C GLY A 79 13.73 20.50 -14.37
N ALA A 80 13.19 21.68 -14.08
CA ALA A 80 13.40 22.93 -14.80
C ALA A 80 13.08 24.11 -13.86
N SER A 81 13.89 25.18 -13.88
CA SER A 81 13.78 26.35 -12.98
C SER A 81 12.42 27.07 -13.02
N ASP A 82 11.60 26.82 -14.04
CA ASP A 82 10.34 27.52 -14.28
C ASP A 82 9.11 26.75 -13.78
N THR A 83 9.30 25.55 -13.19
CA THR A 83 8.18 24.66 -12.82
C THR A 83 7.90 24.62 -11.33
N CYS A 84 8.89 24.87 -10.46
CA CYS A 84 8.62 25.06 -9.04
C CYS A 84 9.62 25.98 -8.32
N GLU A 85 9.14 26.63 -7.25
CA GLU A 85 9.94 27.42 -6.32
C GLU A 85 9.94 26.75 -4.95
N LEU A 86 11.11 26.48 -4.40
CA LEU A 86 11.30 26.03 -3.02
C LEU A 86 11.48 27.22 -2.09
N LYS A 87 10.71 27.24 -1.00
CA LYS A 87 10.81 28.24 0.08
C LYS A 87 10.75 27.55 1.42
N SER A 88 11.67 27.88 2.30
CA SER A 88 11.61 27.47 3.70
C SER A 88 11.24 28.67 4.56
N ASN A 89 10.22 28.51 5.41
CA ASN A 89 9.86 29.50 6.42
C ASN A 89 10.43 29.15 7.81
N SER A 90 10.93 27.91 7.95
CA SER A 90 11.50 27.39 9.20
C SER A 90 12.30 26.12 8.88
N PRO A 91 13.26 25.71 9.73
CA PRO A 91 13.95 24.43 9.56
C PRO A 91 13.01 23.21 9.54
N GLN A 92 11.75 23.38 9.99
CA GLN A 92 10.76 22.32 10.15
C GLN A 92 9.66 22.31 9.07
N LEU A 93 9.73 23.21 8.09
CA LEU A 93 8.72 23.29 7.04
C LEU A 93 9.29 23.92 5.76
N MET A 94 9.29 23.13 4.70
CA MET A 94 9.58 23.57 3.34
C MET A 94 8.29 23.62 2.53
N LYS A 95 8.21 24.55 1.59
CA LYS A 95 7.10 24.69 0.65
C LYS A 95 7.64 24.62 -0.76
N ILE A 96 7.10 23.71 -1.56
CA ILE A 96 7.27 23.68 -3.01
C ILE A 96 6.05 24.37 -3.61
N ARG A 97 6.27 25.40 -4.43
CA ARG A 97 5.21 26.09 -5.16
C ARG A 97 5.33 25.78 -6.63
N TYR A 98 4.22 25.46 -7.30
CA TYR A 98 4.17 25.30 -8.75
C TYR A 98 3.52 26.55 -9.37
N PRO A 99 4.27 27.50 -9.96
CA PRO A 99 3.72 28.80 -10.36
C PRO A 99 2.59 28.70 -11.38
N LYS A 100 2.67 27.73 -12.31
CA LYS A 100 1.71 27.55 -13.40
C LYS A 100 0.34 27.08 -12.90
N THR A 101 0.31 26.12 -11.97
CA THR A 101 -0.94 25.57 -11.43
C THR A 101 -1.40 26.27 -10.15
N LYS A 102 -0.52 27.09 -9.54
CA LYS A 102 -0.65 27.65 -8.19
C LYS A 102 -0.68 26.60 -7.07
N SER A 103 -0.60 25.31 -7.39
CA SER A 103 -0.52 24.21 -6.42
C SER A 103 0.72 24.34 -5.55
N ARG A 104 0.64 23.78 -4.34
CA ARG A 104 1.75 23.76 -3.40
C ARG A 104 1.88 22.37 -2.79
N VAL A 105 3.09 22.04 -2.38
CA VAL A 105 3.37 20.87 -1.54
C VAL A 105 4.13 21.36 -0.32
N LEU A 106 3.63 21.00 0.85
CA LEU A 106 4.29 21.25 2.12
C LEU A 106 5.12 20.01 2.47
N ILE A 107 6.39 20.22 2.80
CA ILE A 107 7.27 19.14 3.24
C ILE A 107 7.62 19.37 4.70
N LYS A 108 7.31 18.38 5.53
CA LYS A 108 7.50 18.45 6.97
C LYS A 108 8.24 17.21 7.48
N PRO A 109 9.37 17.36 8.19
CA PRO A 109 10.00 16.23 8.86
C PRO A 109 9.08 15.69 9.97
N VAL A 110 9.05 14.37 10.11
CA VAL A 110 8.31 13.66 11.16
C VAL A 110 9.20 13.49 12.40
N ASP A 111 10.45 13.08 12.18
CA ASP A 111 11.37 12.72 13.25
C ASP A 111 12.06 13.95 13.88
N GLN A 112 12.29 13.86 15.19
CA GLN A 112 13.03 14.88 15.92
C GLN A 112 14.51 14.88 15.47
N GLY A 113 15.06 16.07 15.23
CA GLY A 113 16.45 16.24 14.77
C GLY A 113 16.62 16.29 13.25
N MET A 114 15.55 16.14 12.48
CA MET A 114 15.55 16.45 11.04
C MET A 114 15.29 17.94 10.81
N GLY A 115 15.93 18.52 9.79
CA GLY A 115 15.69 19.89 9.37
C GLY A 115 16.09 20.16 7.92
N PHE A 116 15.54 21.23 7.34
CA PHE A 116 15.92 21.67 6.01
C PHE A 116 17.16 22.55 6.02
N GLU A 117 18.06 22.28 5.10
CA GLU A 117 19.29 23.04 4.83
C GLU A 117 19.40 23.38 3.34
N ASP A 118 20.28 24.34 3.01
CA ASP A 118 20.64 24.73 1.64
C ASP A 118 19.43 24.96 0.70
N VAL A 119 18.35 25.55 1.24
CA VAL A 119 17.11 25.79 0.49
C VAL A 119 17.29 26.98 -0.47
N GLN A 120 17.53 26.64 -1.73
CA GLN A 120 17.55 27.51 -2.89
C GLN A 120 16.25 27.35 -3.70
N PRO A 121 15.94 28.26 -4.65
CA PRO A 121 14.69 28.20 -5.42
C PRO A 121 14.42 26.86 -6.12
N ASN A 122 15.47 26.14 -6.52
CA ASN A 122 15.36 24.91 -7.33
C ASN A 122 15.94 23.67 -6.63
N ARG A 123 16.48 23.85 -5.43
CA ARG A 123 17.16 22.80 -4.67
C ARG A 123 16.94 23.02 -3.18
N GLY A 124 16.61 21.99 -2.45
CA GLY A 124 16.66 22.01 -1.00
C GLY A 124 17.02 20.63 -0.50
N SER A 125 17.71 20.58 0.62
CA SER A 125 18.15 19.32 1.21
C SER A 125 17.45 19.14 2.55
N LEU A 126 16.73 18.04 2.70
CA LEU A 126 16.26 17.60 4.01
C LEU A 126 17.37 16.79 4.65
N VAL A 127 17.91 17.28 5.76
CA VAL A 127 19.07 16.70 6.45
C VAL A 127 18.63 16.17 7.81
N TYR A 128 18.92 14.89 8.05
CA TYR A 128 18.95 14.34 9.40
C TYR A 128 20.39 14.26 9.88
N SER A 129 20.62 14.72 11.11
CA SER A 129 21.94 14.81 11.71
C SER A 129 22.03 14.02 13.01
N ARG A 130 22.97 13.08 13.10
CA ARG A 130 23.23 12.31 14.34
C ARG A 130 24.71 12.00 14.53
N GLY A 131 25.13 11.83 15.79
CA GLY A 131 26.53 11.61 16.17
C GLY A 131 27.07 10.19 15.99
N SER A 132 26.22 9.15 15.93
CA SER A 132 26.65 7.76 15.69
C SER A 132 25.55 6.91 15.06
N LEU A 133 25.96 5.86 14.35
CA LEU A 133 25.11 4.79 13.82
C LEU A 133 25.37 3.49 14.59
N PRO A 134 24.53 3.14 15.57
CA PRO A 134 24.67 1.87 16.28
C PRO A 134 24.59 0.69 15.31
N ALA A 135 25.41 -0.33 15.57
CA ALA A 135 25.34 -1.60 14.86
C ALA A 135 24.03 -2.33 15.20
N ASP A 136 23.46 -3.01 14.20
CA ASP A 136 22.33 -3.92 14.34
C ASP A 136 21.08 -3.29 15.01
N GLU A 137 20.97 -1.96 14.93
CA GLU A 137 19.82 -1.22 15.44
C GLU A 137 19.13 -0.52 14.26
N PRO A 138 17.97 -1.05 13.81
CA PRO A 138 17.19 -0.44 12.75
C PRO A 138 16.82 1.01 13.09
N GLN A 139 17.04 1.91 12.14
CA GLN A 139 16.69 3.31 12.25
C GLN A 139 15.79 3.70 11.08
N SER A 140 15.00 4.76 11.28
CA SER A 140 14.16 5.33 10.25
C SER A 140 14.15 6.84 10.32
N VAL A 141 14.11 7.50 9.16
CA VAL A 141 13.85 8.94 9.03
C VAL A 141 12.74 9.16 8.03
N SER A 142 11.76 9.99 8.40
CA SER A 142 10.53 10.17 7.65
C SER A 142 10.18 11.64 7.46
N PHE A 143 9.56 11.93 6.32
CA PHE A 143 8.95 13.23 6.06
C PHE A 143 7.61 13.09 5.35
N LEU A 144 6.76 14.06 5.60
CA LEU A 144 5.45 14.22 4.98
C LEU A 144 5.57 15.11 3.76
N MET A 145 4.80 14.80 2.73
CA MET A 145 4.50 15.63 1.58
C MET A 145 2.99 15.84 1.55
N ILE A 146 2.55 17.07 1.79
CA ILE A 146 1.13 17.41 1.91
C ILE A 146 0.75 18.33 0.75
N PRO A 147 -0.09 17.91 -0.20
CA PRO A 147 -0.63 18.81 -1.20
C PRO A 147 -1.47 19.90 -0.53
N GLU A 148 -1.20 21.16 -0.88
CA GLU A 148 -1.99 22.32 -0.45
C GLU A 148 -2.59 22.97 -1.70
N GLU A 149 -3.91 22.89 -1.80
CA GLU A 149 -4.68 23.60 -2.82
C GLU A 149 -4.67 25.11 -2.55
N PRO A 150 -4.69 25.99 -3.57
CA PRO A 150 -4.60 27.44 -3.41
C PRO A 150 -5.62 28.05 -2.43
N GLU A 151 -6.79 27.41 -2.30
CA GLU A 151 -7.92 27.86 -1.47
C GLU A 151 -7.99 27.14 -0.11
N SER A 152 -7.25 26.04 0.06
CA SER A 152 -7.28 25.23 1.29
C SER A 152 -6.26 25.72 2.31
N LYS A 153 -6.61 26.77 3.06
CA LYS A 153 -5.85 27.12 4.27
C LYS A 153 -6.03 26.02 5.32
N GLY A 154 -4.95 25.71 6.05
CA GLY A 154 -5.00 24.77 7.16
C GLY A 154 -4.81 23.29 6.76
N ALA A 155 -4.37 22.99 5.54
CA ALA A 155 -4.19 21.61 5.08
C ALA A 155 -3.20 20.84 5.96
N LEU A 156 -2.11 21.49 6.39
CA LEU A 156 -1.14 20.93 7.30
C LEU A 156 -1.77 20.57 8.64
N GLU A 157 -2.47 21.52 9.27
CA GLU A 157 -3.11 21.34 10.58
C GLU A 157 -4.15 20.22 10.53
N LYS A 158 -4.93 20.14 9.44
CA LYS A 158 -5.90 19.06 9.21
C LYS A 158 -5.22 17.68 9.15
N VAL A 159 -4.20 17.52 8.31
CA VAL A 159 -3.45 16.25 8.19
C VAL A 159 -2.77 15.87 9.51
N LEU A 160 -2.24 16.85 10.24
CA LEU A 160 -1.61 16.62 11.53
C LEU A 160 -2.62 16.20 12.60
N SER A 161 -3.84 16.75 12.60
CA SER A 161 -4.86 16.42 13.60
C SER A 161 -5.33 14.96 13.53
N GLY A 162 -5.30 14.35 12.34
CA GLY A 162 -5.70 12.94 12.13
C GLY A 162 -4.92 11.92 12.95
N ARG A 163 -3.66 12.23 13.29
CA ARG A 163 -2.79 11.35 14.08
C ARG A 163 -3.20 11.30 15.57
N ASP A 164 -3.84 12.36 16.07
CA ASP A 164 -4.12 12.54 17.49
C ASP A 164 -5.47 11.90 17.89
N VAL A 165 -6.21 11.37 16.91
CA VAL A 165 -7.39 10.54 17.14
C VAL A 165 -6.94 9.20 17.73
N GLU A 166 -7.57 8.72 18.80
CA GLU A 166 -7.37 7.34 19.24
C GLU A 166 -8.34 6.44 18.48
N VAL A 167 -7.85 5.35 17.90
CA VAL A 167 -8.67 4.38 17.17
C VAL A 167 -8.43 2.99 17.75
N GLY A 168 -9.51 2.25 18.00
CA GLY A 168 -9.47 0.86 18.47
C GLY A 168 -10.59 0.01 17.88
N LEU A 169 -10.52 -1.30 18.11
CA LEU A 169 -11.56 -2.25 17.76
C LEU A 169 -12.03 -3.01 18.99
N GLU A 170 -13.35 -3.19 19.11
CA GLU A 170 -13.99 -4.09 20.07
C GLU A 170 -14.68 -5.21 19.25
N VAL A 171 -14.53 -6.48 19.64
CA VAL A 171 -15.14 -7.60 18.89
C VAL A 171 -16.67 -7.55 19.02
N ILE A 172 -17.39 -7.70 17.90
CA ILE A 172 -18.85 -7.86 17.88
C ILE A 172 -19.17 -9.32 17.59
N GLY A 173 -19.87 -10.00 18.51
CA GLY A 173 -20.24 -11.39 18.32
C GLY A 173 -19.12 -12.37 18.69
N THR A 174 -19.18 -13.58 18.12
CA THR A 174 -18.51 -14.83 18.53
C THR A 174 -17.25 -14.68 19.39
N GLU A 175 -17.27 -15.36 20.54
CA GLU A 175 -16.11 -15.59 21.41
C GLU A 175 -15.05 -16.42 20.69
N VAL A 176 -14.28 -15.83 19.77
CA VAL A 176 -13.05 -16.45 19.31
C VAL A 176 -12.01 -16.19 20.39
N SER A 177 -11.82 -17.17 21.27
CA SER A 177 -10.99 -17.08 22.48
C SER A 177 -9.51 -16.76 22.25
N ASP A 178 -9.06 -16.72 20.98
CA ASP A 178 -7.67 -16.57 20.58
C ASP A 178 -7.39 -15.38 19.64
N ILE A 179 -8.32 -14.42 19.51
CA ILE A 179 -8.06 -13.19 18.76
C ILE A 179 -7.34 -12.16 19.65
N ARG A 180 -6.24 -11.61 19.13
CA ARG A 180 -5.49 -10.50 19.73
C ARG A 180 -5.63 -9.28 18.85
N ILE A 181 -6.04 -8.18 19.45
CA ILE A 181 -6.17 -6.89 18.78
C ILE A 181 -5.15 -5.93 19.38
N SER A 182 -4.37 -5.28 18.53
CA SER A 182 -3.49 -4.19 18.92
C SER A 182 -3.68 -3.01 17.99
N SER A 183 -3.58 -1.79 18.52
CA SER A 183 -3.72 -0.56 17.75
C SER A 183 -2.56 0.39 18.07
N ARG A 184 -2.05 1.03 17.03
CA ARG A 184 -1.07 2.12 17.16
C ARG A 184 -1.19 3.05 15.95
N PHE A 185 -0.81 4.31 16.13
CA PHE A 185 -0.49 5.15 14.98
C PHE A 185 0.88 4.75 14.41
N ASP A 186 0.96 4.53 13.10
CA ASP A 186 2.19 4.20 12.38
C ASP A 186 2.63 5.41 11.53
N PRO A 187 3.67 6.16 11.94
CA PRO A 187 4.10 7.35 11.22
C PRO A 187 4.63 7.08 9.82
N SER A 188 5.16 5.88 9.55
CA SER A 188 5.67 5.50 8.21
C SER A 188 4.54 5.31 7.19
N LEU A 189 3.36 4.95 7.69
CA LEU A 189 2.13 4.84 6.91
C LEU A 189 1.24 6.08 7.03
N TRP A 190 1.47 6.94 8.01
CA TRP A 190 0.57 8.01 8.44
C TRP A 190 -0.89 7.54 8.66
N ALA A 191 -1.03 6.42 9.34
CA ALA A 191 -2.32 5.80 9.60
C ALA A 191 -2.37 5.10 10.96
N HIS A 192 -3.58 4.97 11.51
CA HIS A 192 -3.84 4.05 12.62
C HIS A 192 -3.79 2.63 12.08
N ARG A 193 -2.78 1.88 12.49
CA ARG A 193 -2.63 0.47 12.18
C ARG A 193 -3.23 -0.36 13.29
N ILE A 194 -4.23 -1.16 12.95
CA ILE A 194 -4.84 -2.12 13.86
C ILE A 194 -4.52 -3.52 13.37
N THR A 195 -3.82 -4.31 14.18
CA THR A 195 -3.52 -5.71 13.86
C THR A 195 -4.51 -6.61 14.61
N ILE A 196 -5.22 -7.44 13.86
CA ILE A 196 -6.08 -8.53 14.33
C ILE A 196 -5.36 -9.84 14.05
N GLU A 197 -4.75 -10.41 15.08
CA GLU A 197 -4.02 -11.68 15.01
C GLU A 197 -4.86 -12.80 15.62
N GLY A 198 -4.96 -13.93 14.92
CA GLY A 198 -5.61 -15.12 15.45
C GLY A 198 -6.18 -16.02 14.35
N PRO A 199 -6.68 -17.20 14.71
CA PRO A 199 -7.26 -18.14 13.76
C PRO A 199 -8.47 -17.54 13.06
N ASN A 200 -8.83 -18.11 11.92
CA ASN A 200 -9.99 -17.70 11.14
C ASN A 200 -10.66 -18.91 10.52
N ASP A 201 -11.98 -18.94 10.58
CA ASP A 201 -12.81 -19.93 9.89
C ASP A 201 -13.38 -19.29 8.61
N PRO A 202 -13.14 -19.88 7.42
CA PRO A 202 -13.69 -19.36 6.17
C PRO A 202 -15.20 -19.32 6.08
N TRP A 203 -15.91 -20.02 6.94
CA TRP A 203 -17.37 -20.04 6.97
C TRP A 203 -17.98 -19.01 7.91
N GLU A 204 -17.19 -18.41 8.80
CA GLU A 204 -17.68 -17.48 9.83
C GLU A 204 -17.17 -16.06 9.54
N ASN A 205 -18.09 -15.19 9.12
CA ASN A 205 -17.78 -13.77 8.92
C ASN A 205 -17.43 -13.11 10.27
N GLU A 206 -16.53 -12.13 10.24
CA GLU A 206 -16.06 -11.44 11.43
C GLU A 206 -16.59 -10.00 11.45
N ALA A 207 -16.99 -9.51 12.63
CA ALA A 207 -17.44 -8.14 12.84
C ALA A 207 -16.73 -7.50 14.03
N TYR A 208 -16.32 -6.24 13.87
CA TYR A 208 -15.59 -5.47 14.86
C TYR A 208 -16.17 -4.07 14.98
N GLN A 209 -16.51 -3.64 16.18
CA GLN A 209 -16.91 -2.28 16.48
C GLN A 209 -15.69 -1.38 16.40
N ILE A 210 -15.73 -0.37 15.55
CA ILE A 210 -14.70 0.68 15.55
C ILE A 210 -15.02 1.65 16.67
N VAL A 211 -14.03 1.91 17.52
CA VAL A 211 -14.10 2.90 18.58
C VAL A 211 -13.12 4.00 18.24
N THR A 212 -13.61 5.23 18.13
CA THR A 212 -12.77 6.40 17.89
C THR A 212 -12.93 7.40 19.02
N ALA A 213 -11.83 7.99 19.49
CA ALA A 213 -11.84 9.12 20.41
C ALA A 213 -11.09 10.29 19.79
N ASN A 214 -11.83 11.32 19.40
CA ASN A 214 -11.29 12.59 18.93
C ASN A 214 -11.40 13.63 20.05
N ARG A 215 -10.26 14.08 20.57
CA ARG A 215 -10.19 15.07 21.68
C ARG A 215 -10.28 16.52 21.19
N ALA A 216 -10.26 16.75 19.88
CA ALA A 216 -10.45 18.07 19.31
C ALA A 216 -11.92 18.52 19.39
N GLU A 217 -12.13 19.83 19.31
CA GLU A 217 -13.47 20.42 19.26
C GLU A 217 -14.13 20.31 17.88
N GLU A 218 -13.35 19.95 16.85
CA GLU A 218 -13.78 19.83 15.46
C GLU A 218 -13.65 18.38 14.97
N ALA A 219 -14.43 18.04 13.94
CA ALA A 219 -14.32 16.74 13.28
C ALA A 219 -12.98 16.60 12.53
N VAL A 220 -12.41 15.41 12.55
CA VAL A 220 -11.09 15.11 12.00
C VAL A 220 -11.20 13.93 11.05
N ASP A 221 -10.54 14.02 9.90
CA ASP A 221 -10.34 12.86 9.03
C ASP A 221 -9.07 12.12 9.46
N THR A 222 -9.15 10.79 9.52
CA THR A 222 -7.98 9.95 9.84
C THR A 222 -7.90 8.73 8.94
N HIS A 223 -6.69 8.19 8.78
CA HIS A 223 -6.42 7.01 7.98
C HIS A 223 -6.40 5.76 8.86
N LEU A 224 -6.99 4.69 8.37
CA LEU A 224 -7.07 3.42 9.05
C LEU A 224 -6.56 2.31 8.13
N LEU A 225 -5.63 1.51 8.63
CA LEU A 225 -5.22 0.24 8.05
C LEU A 225 -5.48 -0.87 9.08
N VAL A 226 -6.39 -1.78 8.76
CA VAL A 226 -6.64 -2.96 9.57
C VAL A 226 -5.94 -4.15 8.92
N GLU A 227 -4.99 -4.73 9.62
CA GLU A 227 -4.23 -5.91 9.23
C GLU A 227 -4.83 -7.14 9.90
N ARG A 228 -5.35 -8.08 9.11
CA ARG A 228 -5.84 -9.37 9.56
C ARG A 228 -4.82 -10.46 9.22
N ILE A 229 -4.28 -11.12 10.24
CA ILE A 229 -3.28 -12.19 10.12
C ILE A 229 -3.68 -13.43 10.92
N ALA A 230 -3.33 -14.62 10.44
CA ALA A 230 -3.60 -15.87 11.14
C ALA A 230 -2.67 -16.13 12.36
N GLY A 231 -1.60 -15.34 12.49
CA GLY A 231 -0.49 -15.55 13.44
C GLY A 231 0.69 -16.29 12.80
N ARG A 232 1.87 -16.23 13.43
CA ARG A 232 3.11 -16.80 12.83
C ARG A 232 2.96 -18.29 12.53
N ASN A 233 3.38 -18.68 11.32
CA ASN A 233 3.36 -20.07 10.82
C ASN A 233 1.96 -20.71 10.73
N GLN A 234 0.90 -19.91 10.73
CA GLN A 234 -0.46 -20.37 10.46
C GLN A 234 -0.92 -19.76 9.12
N GLY A 235 -1.56 -20.56 8.28
CA GLY A 235 -2.14 -20.07 7.04
C GLY A 235 -3.44 -19.32 7.32
N PHE A 236 -3.70 -18.22 6.60
CA PHE A 236 -4.97 -17.51 6.68
C PHE A 236 -5.97 -18.16 5.72
N ALA A 237 -6.76 -19.10 6.25
CA ALA A 237 -7.63 -19.99 5.48
C ALA A 237 -8.54 -19.25 4.49
N SER A 238 -8.99 -18.05 4.83
CA SER A 238 -9.97 -17.29 4.04
C SER A 238 -9.40 -16.34 3.01
N ILE A 239 -8.08 -16.17 2.98
CA ILE A 239 -7.42 -15.03 2.33
C ILE A 239 -7.85 -14.81 0.87
N THR A 240 -8.04 -15.88 0.12
CA THR A 240 -8.38 -15.84 -1.30
C THR A 240 -9.74 -15.20 -1.58
N GLY A 241 -10.71 -15.31 -0.66
CA GLY A 241 -12.07 -14.79 -0.84
C GLY A 241 -12.43 -13.59 0.03
N THR A 242 -11.49 -13.05 0.80
CA THR A 242 -11.80 -11.97 1.75
C THR A 242 -12.26 -10.69 1.07
N SER A 243 -13.40 -10.19 1.48
CA SER A 243 -13.89 -8.83 1.22
C SER A 243 -14.23 -8.14 2.55
N ALA A 244 -14.44 -6.83 2.53
CA ALA A 244 -14.85 -6.11 3.73
C ALA A 244 -15.72 -4.90 3.41
N TYR A 245 -16.51 -4.47 4.39
CA TYR A 245 -17.29 -3.24 4.34
C TYR A 245 -17.41 -2.61 5.73
N LEU A 246 -17.69 -1.31 5.75
CA LEU A 246 -18.09 -0.61 6.96
C LEU A 246 -19.62 -0.54 7.03
N ALA A 247 -20.16 -0.73 8.22
CA ALA A 247 -21.59 -0.68 8.50
C ALA A 247 -21.90 0.27 9.65
N SER A 248 -23.09 0.85 9.65
CA SER A 248 -23.57 1.56 10.83
C SER A 248 -23.83 0.58 11.96
N SER A 249 -23.21 0.77 13.12
CA SER A 249 -23.33 -0.12 14.28
C SER A 249 -24.76 -0.29 14.79
N GLY A 250 -25.63 0.69 14.57
CA GLY A 250 -27.03 0.64 15.00
C GLY A 250 -27.94 -0.20 14.11
N THR A 251 -27.62 -0.34 12.82
CA THR A 251 -28.48 -1.02 11.83
C THR A 251 -27.83 -2.24 11.19
N GLY A 252 -26.50 -2.35 11.22
CA GLY A 252 -25.74 -3.35 10.47
C GLY A 252 -25.68 -3.09 8.96
N GLU A 253 -26.28 -2.00 8.49
CA GLU A 253 -26.32 -1.65 7.06
C GLU A 253 -24.99 -1.05 6.59
N PRO A 254 -24.47 -1.43 5.41
CA PRO A 254 -23.30 -0.80 4.82
C PRO A 254 -23.45 0.72 4.72
N ASN A 255 -22.45 1.48 5.21
CA ASN A 255 -22.53 2.94 5.26
C ASN A 255 -22.00 3.64 4.00
N GLY A 256 -21.49 2.88 3.03
CA GLY A 256 -20.97 3.39 1.75
C GLY A 256 -19.53 3.88 1.77
N THR A 257 -18.85 3.88 2.92
CA THR A 257 -17.42 4.23 2.99
C THR A 257 -16.59 3.15 2.30
N PRO A 258 -15.74 3.51 1.32
CA PRO A 258 -14.95 2.53 0.59
C PRO A 258 -13.86 1.91 1.46
N ILE A 259 -13.64 0.62 1.28
CA ILE A 259 -12.48 -0.10 1.80
C ILE A 259 -11.66 -0.57 0.61
N GLN A 260 -10.36 -0.32 0.62
CA GLN A 260 -9.40 -0.97 -0.27
C GLN A 260 -8.90 -2.25 0.40
N ILE A 261 -8.88 -3.36 -0.34
CA ILE A 261 -8.33 -4.63 0.13
C ILE A 261 -7.04 -4.94 -0.63
N SER A 262 -6.01 -5.27 0.13
CA SER A 262 -4.72 -5.80 -0.34
C SER A 262 -4.41 -7.07 0.43
N LYS A 263 -3.87 -8.09 -0.23
CA LYS A 263 -3.62 -9.39 0.40
C LYS A 263 -2.37 -10.09 -0.10
N ASN A 264 -1.74 -10.91 0.73
CA ASN A 264 -0.56 -11.69 0.37
C ASN A 264 -0.52 -13.01 1.17
N TRP A 265 -0.28 -14.12 0.48
CA TRP A 265 -0.04 -15.45 1.06
C TRP A 265 1.25 -16.11 0.55
N HIS A 266 2.13 -15.29 -0.04
CA HIS A 266 3.43 -15.69 -0.55
C HIS A 266 4.57 -15.36 0.42
N ASP A 267 4.34 -14.42 1.32
CA ASP A 267 5.25 -14.14 2.42
C ASP A 267 5.15 -15.23 3.52
N SER A 268 6.08 -15.21 4.45
CA SER A 268 6.13 -16.05 5.65
C SER A 268 4.91 -15.91 6.57
N THR A 269 4.13 -14.83 6.43
CA THR A 269 2.90 -14.59 7.17
C THR A 269 1.83 -14.13 6.20
N ASP A 270 0.74 -14.88 6.10
CA ASP A 270 -0.42 -14.49 5.31
C ASP A 270 -1.11 -13.27 5.92
N TRP A 271 -1.44 -12.28 5.11
CA TRP A 271 -2.08 -11.05 5.57
C TRP A 271 -3.15 -10.53 4.62
N VAL A 272 -4.16 -9.89 5.21
CA VAL A 272 -5.12 -9.01 4.52
C VAL A 272 -5.08 -7.63 5.16
N HIS A 273 -4.89 -6.61 4.34
CA HIS A 273 -5.01 -5.21 4.74
C HIS A 273 -6.34 -4.66 4.23
N ALA A 274 -7.17 -4.14 5.16
CA ALA A 274 -8.34 -3.34 4.88
C ALA A 274 -8.02 -1.88 5.16
N VAL A 275 -7.98 -1.07 4.10
CA VAL A 275 -7.52 0.31 4.14
C VAL A 275 -8.67 1.27 3.86
N THR A 276 -8.86 2.27 4.70
CA THR A 276 -9.94 3.26 4.57
C THR A 276 -9.60 4.58 5.25
N ARG A 277 -10.44 5.59 5.02
CA ARG A 277 -10.40 6.91 5.67
C ARG A 277 -11.67 7.09 6.47
N LEU A 278 -11.53 7.48 7.74
CA LEU A 278 -12.64 7.71 8.65
C LEU A 278 -12.82 9.21 8.89
N HIS A 279 -14.07 9.66 8.81
CA HIS A 279 -14.47 10.98 9.30
C HIS A 279 -14.92 10.84 10.75
N VAL A 280 -14.19 11.45 11.68
CA VAL A 280 -14.37 11.25 13.13
C VAL A 280 -14.88 12.53 13.78
N PRO A 281 -16.14 12.56 14.25
CA PRO A 281 -16.67 13.73 14.95
C PRO A 281 -16.00 13.92 16.34
N PRO A 282 -16.11 15.10 16.95
CA PRO A 282 -15.61 15.37 18.30
C PRO A 282 -16.15 14.37 19.34
N GLY A 283 -15.30 14.00 20.29
CA GLY A 283 -15.65 13.09 21.39
C GLY A 283 -15.38 11.61 21.09
N ILE A 284 -16.03 10.74 21.85
CA ILE A 284 -15.91 9.28 21.72
C ILE A 284 -17.11 8.75 20.94
N VAL A 285 -16.86 7.98 19.89
CA VAL A 285 -17.87 7.52 18.92
C VAL A 285 -17.75 6.01 18.71
N ARG A 286 -18.90 5.34 18.56
CA ARG A 286 -19.07 3.90 18.29
C ARG A 286 -20.22 3.65 17.32
N ASP A 287 -20.23 4.36 16.21
CA ASP A 287 -21.33 4.33 15.22
C ASP A 287 -21.02 3.48 13.99
N THR A 288 -19.78 2.98 13.88
CA THR A 288 -19.27 2.27 12.71
C THR A 288 -18.66 0.93 13.11
N SER A 289 -19.00 -0.12 12.37
CA SER A 289 -18.43 -1.47 12.52
C SER A 289 -17.75 -1.90 11.22
N LEU A 290 -16.63 -2.61 11.34
CA LEU A 290 -15.93 -3.27 10.25
C LEU A 290 -16.38 -4.72 10.16
N HIS A 291 -16.74 -5.16 8.96
CA HIS A 291 -17.14 -6.53 8.69
C HIS A 291 -16.21 -7.14 7.66
N PHE A 292 -15.60 -8.27 7.97
CA PHE A 292 -14.93 -9.13 7.01
C PHE A 292 -15.88 -10.23 6.56
N VAL A 293 -16.00 -10.39 5.24
CA VAL A 293 -16.80 -11.43 4.61
C VAL A 293 -15.87 -12.40 3.89
N PHE A 294 -16.04 -13.69 4.17
CA PHE A 294 -15.19 -14.75 3.65
C PHE A 294 -15.95 -15.61 2.63
N ALA A 295 -16.37 -16.83 2.99
CA ALA A 295 -17.00 -17.75 2.05
C ALA A 295 -18.38 -17.30 1.59
N GLN A 296 -19.20 -16.73 2.48
CA GLN A 296 -20.62 -16.51 2.20
C GLN A 296 -21.14 -15.16 2.65
N TRP A 297 -22.05 -14.62 1.85
CA TRP A 297 -22.89 -13.47 2.15
C TRP A 297 -24.35 -13.94 2.13
N GLU A 298 -25.06 -13.87 3.26
CA GLU A 298 -26.47 -14.27 3.34
C GLU A 298 -26.76 -15.67 2.76
N GLY A 299 -25.85 -16.62 3.01
CA GLY A 299 -25.96 -18.02 2.58
C GLY A 299 -25.59 -18.32 1.12
N ILE A 300 -25.19 -17.31 0.34
CA ILE A 300 -24.64 -17.50 -1.01
C ILE A 300 -23.13 -17.18 -1.04
N PRO A 301 -22.35 -17.77 -1.96
CA PRO A 301 -20.93 -17.43 -2.08
C PRO A 301 -20.70 -15.92 -2.27
N ALA A 302 -19.90 -15.31 -1.40
CA ALA A 302 -19.53 -13.90 -1.51
C ALA A 302 -18.54 -13.69 -2.67
N VAL A 303 -18.56 -12.55 -3.34
CA VAL A 303 -17.51 -12.20 -4.31
C VAL A 303 -16.48 -11.29 -3.67
N SER A 304 -15.20 -11.51 -3.94
CA SER A 304 -14.13 -10.55 -3.66
C SER A 304 -13.32 -10.28 -4.91
N HIS A 305 -12.90 -9.04 -5.11
CA HIS A 305 -11.91 -8.68 -6.13
C HIS A 305 -10.99 -7.63 -5.57
N ALA A 306 -9.75 -8.03 -5.32
CA ALA A 306 -8.81 -7.24 -4.55
C ALA A 306 -7.40 -7.38 -5.12
N GLN A 307 -6.52 -6.47 -4.72
CA GLN A 307 -5.12 -6.52 -5.07
C GLN A 307 -4.44 -7.69 -4.35
N LEU A 308 -3.75 -8.54 -5.10
CA LEU A 308 -2.85 -9.57 -4.63
C LEU A 308 -1.40 -9.07 -4.72
N CYS A 309 -0.75 -8.97 -3.58
CA CYS A 309 0.64 -8.58 -3.48
C CYS A 309 1.54 -9.78 -3.75
N LEU A 310 2.42 -9.65 -4.74
CA LEU A 310 3.41 -10.69 -5.06
C LEU A 310 4.75 -10.47 -4.39
N ILE A 311 4.83 -9.69 -3.31
CA ILE A 311 6.06 -9.66 -2.52
C ILE A 311 6.31 -11.07 -1.99
N ALA A 312 7.58 -11.50 -2.06
CA ALA A 312 8.03 -12.87 -1.80
C ALA A 312 7.62 -13.90 -2.88
N TYR A 313 6.99 -13.45 -3.98
CA TYR A 313 6.72 -14.27 -5.16
C TYR A 313 7.32 -13.61 -6.42
N LEU A 314 8.32 -14.25 -7.04
CA LEU A 314 8.98 -13.97 -8.33
C LEU A 314 9.25 -12.50 -8.74
N VAL A 315 8.25 -11.63 -8.79
CA VAL A 315 8.23 -10.29 -9.40
C VAL A 315 7.96 -9.14 -8.42
N ASN A 316 7.51 -9.37 -7.17
CA ASN A 316 7.26 -8.33 -6.16
C ASN A 316 6.33 -7.17 -6.62
N GLN A 317 5.40 -7.46 -7.53
CA GLN A 317 4.50 -6.47 -8.14
C GLN A 317 3.04 -6.72 -7.75
N GLN A 318 2.14 -5.90 -8.31
CA GLN A 318 0.70 -6.08 -8.23
C GLN A 318 0.24 -7.19 -9.17
N TRP A 319 -0.50 -8.14 -8.58
CA TRP A 319 -1.56 -8.88 -9.24
C TRP A 319 -2.90 -8.41 -8.68
N ASP A 320 -3.98 -8.75 -9.37
CA ASP A 320 -5.31 -8.73 -8.80
C ASP A 320 -5.89 -10.13 -8.81
N GLN A 321 -6.82 -10.39 -7.91
CA GLN A 321 -7.47 -11.68 -7.84
C GLN A 321 -8.95 -11.52 -7.52
N VAL A 322 -9.78 -12.21 -8.29
CA VAL A 322 -11.23 -12.34 -8.05
C VAL A 322 -11.55 -13.76 -7.58
N ALA A 323 -12.41 -13.84 -6.57
CA ALA A 323 -12.89 -15.08 -5.99
C ALA A 323 -14.40 -15.03 -5.73
N LEU A 324 -15.02 -16.20 -5.82
CA LEU A 324 -16.37 -16.49 -5.38
C LEU A 324 -16.28 -17.46 -4.17
N GLY A 325 -16.42 -16.89 -2.99
CA GLY A 325 -16.13 -17.48 -1.69
C GLY A 325 -14.63 -17.58 -1.41
N SER A 326 -14.28 -18.04 -0.22
CA SER A 326 -12.88 -18.25 0.20
C SER A 326 -12.39 -19.67 -0.10
N PHE A 327 -12.67 -20.14 -1.32
CA PHE A 327 -12.40 -21.53 -1.74
C PHE A 327 -11.14 -21.68 -2.59
N GLY A 328 -10.33 -20.63 -2.69
CA GLY A 328 -9.16 -20.58 -3.56
C GLY A 328 -9.21 -19.42 -4.53
N GLU A 329 -8.13 -19.26 -5.26
CA GLU A 329 -7.95 -18.23 -6.28
C GLU A 329 -8.73 -18.58 -7.56
N ASN A 330 -9.83 -17.90 -7.88
CA ASN A 330 -10.63 -18.25 -9.06
C ASN A 330 -10.10 -17.66 -10.37
N ILE A 331 -9.81 -16.35 -10.41
CA ILE A 331 -9.11 -15.74 -11.55
C ILE A 331 -8.07 -14.74 -11.03
N THR A 332 -6.84 -14.82 -11.52
CA THR A 332 -5.80 -13.80 -11.31
C THR A 332 -5.59 -12.96 -12.53
N TYR A 333 -5.23 -11.71 -12.30
CA TYR A 333 -4.86 -10.75 -13.32
C TYR A 333 -3.45 -10.24 -13.04
N ASP A 334 -2.64 -10.11 -14.08
CA ASP A 334 -1.35 -9.43 -14.10
C ASP A 334 -1.47 -8.15 -14.95
N PRO A 335 -2.06 -7.06 -14.41
CA PRO A 335 -2.34 -5.87 -15.20
C PRO A 335 -1.07 -5.24 -15.78
N ASN A 336 0.07 -5.46 -15.13
CA ASN A 336 1.36 -4.88 -15.49
C ASN A 336 2.26 -5.85 -16.27
N PHE A 337 1.79 -7.06 -16.60
CA PHE A 337 2.59 -8.12 -17.23
C PHE A 337 3.93 -8.33 -16.51
N CYS A 338 3.92 -8.24 -15.19
CA CYS A 338 5.13 -8.35 -14.38
C CYS A 338 5.82 -9.71 -14.54
N LEU A 339 5.07 -10.78 -14.84
CA LEU A 339 5.62 -12.11 -15.14
C LEU A 339 5.88 -12.35 -16.63
N GLY A 340 5.43 -11.44 -17.50
CA GLY A 340 5.63 -11.53 -18.94
C GLY A 340 4.90 -12.69 -19.63
N ARG A 341 3.84 -13.23 -19.00
CA ARG A 341 3.08 -14.38 -19.51
C ARG A 341 1.76 -13.95 -20.17
N SER A 342 0.77 -13.56 -19.39
CA SER A 342 -0.58 -13.23 -19.84
C SER A 342 -1.20 -12.14 -18.96
N PHE A 343 -2.27 -11.49 -19.45
CA PHE A 343 -3.06 -10.59 -18.61
C PHE A 343 -3.81 -11.36 -17.52
N ILE A 344 -4.37 -12.53 -17.85
CA ILE A 344 -5.02 -13.45 -16.91
C ILE A 344 -4.10 -14.64 -16.75
N ASP A 345 -3.52 -14.86 -15.57
CA ASP A 345 -2.47 -15.86 -15.38
C ASP A 345 -2.99 -17.20 -14.83
N ASP A 346 -3.96 -17.16 -13.91
CA ASP A 346 -4.59 -18.33 -13.34
C ASP A 346 -6.11 -18.25 -13.51
N ILE A 347 -6.71 -19.33 -14.02
CA ILE A 347 -8.15 -19.57 -14.02
C ILE A 347 -8.37 -20.91 -13.35
N ARG A 348 -9.20 -20.92 -12.30
CA ARG A 348 -9.54 -22.11 -11.53
C ARG A 348 -11.05 -22.32 -11.51
N PRO A 349 -11.54 -23.54 -11.83
CA PRO A 349 -12.96 -23.85 -11.77
C PRO A 349 -13.58 -23.56 -10.41
N MET A 350 -14.76 -22.94 -10.42
CA MET A 350 -15.51 -22.58 -9.21
C MET A 350 -16.60 -23.61 -8.93
N LEU A 351 -17.00 -23.71 -7.66
CA LEU A 351 -18.13 -24.55 -7.22
C LEU A 351 -18.02 -26.05 -7.58
N VAL A 352 -16.81 -26.55 -7.78
CA VAL A 352 -16.50 -27.97 -8.04
C VAL A 352 -15.83 -28.66 -6.83
N THR A 353 -15.52 -29.94 -6.96
CA THR A 353 -14.72 -30.68 -5.97
C THR A 353 -13.26 -30.22 -5.99
N SER A 354 -12.67 -30.10 -4.80
CA SER A 354 -11.25 -29.72 -4.65
C SER A 354 -10.31 -30.73 -5.32
N MET A 355 -9.12 -30.27 -5.73
CA MET A 355 -8.04 -31.13 -6.21
C MET A 355 -7.45 -32.02 -5.10
N ASN A 356 -7.65 -31.66 -3.82
CA ASN A 356 -7.29 -32.50 -2.70
C ASN A 356 -8.40 -33.54 -2.48
N PRO A 357 -8.13 -34.85 -2.64
CA PRO A 357 -9.15 -35.90 -2.47
C PRO A 357 -9.76 -35.96 -1.06
N ALA A 358 -9.05 -35.43 -0.05
CA ALA A 358 -9.53 -35.36 1.33
C ALA A 358 -10.44 -34.14 1.60
N SER A 359 -10.41 -33.14 0.73
CA SER A 359 -11.25 -31.94 0.84
C SER A 359 -12.62 -32.19 0.20
N LYS A 360 -13.68 -31.64 0.82
CA LYS A 360 -15.05 -31.72 0.30
C LYS A 360 -15.23 -30.81 -0.94
N ARG A 361 -16.49 -30.66 -1.39
CA ARG A 361 -16.90 -29.64 -2.35
C ARG A 361 -16.39 -28.27 -1.93
N TRP A 362 -15.98 -27.46 -2.91
CA TRP A 362 -15.60 -26.06 -2.73
C TRP A 362 -14.31 -25.88 -1.93
N GLY A 363 -13.19 -25.97 -2.64
CA GLY A 363 -11.83 -25.73 -2.12
C GLY A 363 -10.87 -25.61 -3.30
N TRP A 364 -9.57 -25.51 -3.02
CA TRP A 364 -8.55 -25.33 -4.06
C TRP A 364 -8.70 -26.36 -5.18
N THR A 365 -8.72 -25.90 -6.43
CA THR A 365 -8.80 -26.75 -7.63
C THR A 365 -7.51 -26.63 -8.44
N VAL A 366 -7.37 -27.48 -9.47
CA VAL A 366 -6.30 -27.30 -10.47
C VAL A 366 -6.45 -25.95 -11.18
N ASN A 367 -5.32 -25.35 -11.58
CA ASN A 367 -5.30 -24.26 -12.54
C ASN A 367 -5.48 -24.84 -13.95
N VAL A 368 -6.40 -24.28 -14.73
CA VAL A 368 -6.70 -24.69 -16.10
C VAL A 368 -6.07 -23.78 -17.17
N GLY A 369 -5.30 -22.78 -16.74
CA GLY A 369 -4.50 -21.89 -17.60
C GLY A 369 -4.84 -20.41 -17.43
N GLY A 370 -4.30 -19.60 -18.35
CA GLY A 370 -4.50 -18.16 -18.42
C GLY A 370 -5.02 -17.73 -19.80
N CYS A 371 -5.28 -16.43 -19.97
CA CYS A 371 -5.63 -15.85 -21.27
C CYS A 371 -5.26 -14.37 -21.38
N ASP A 372 -5.36 -13.83 -22.58
CA ASP A 372 -5.14 -12.41 -22.87
C ASP A 372 -6.41 -11.82 -23.47
N PHE A 373 -6.76 -10.59 -23.06
CA PHE A 373 -7.83 -9.83 -23.71
C PHE A 373 -7.50 -9.48 -25.17
N LEU A 374 -6.23 -9.20 -25.44
CA LEU A 374 -5.72 -8.83 -26.76
C LEU A 374 -4.25 -9.25 -26.88
N VAL A 375 -3.90 -9.91 -27.99
CA VAL A 375 -2.50 -10.23 -28.33
C VAL A 375 -2.18 -9.52 -29.64
N THR A 376 -1.21 -8.61 -29.60
CA THR A 376 -0.67 -7.96 -30.79
C THR A 376 0.85 -8.06 -30.83
N GLU A 377 1.42 -7.95 -32.02
CA GLU A 377 2.86 -7.99 -32.25
C GLU A 377 3.33 -6.65 -32.80
N THR A 378 4.50 -6.20 -32.34
CA THR A 378 5.20 -5.04 -32.90
C THR A 378 6.54 -5.46 -33.46
N LYS A 379 7.12 -4.61 -34.33
CA LYS A 379 8.46 -4.86 -34.86
C LYS A 379 9.48 -4.61 -33.75
N LYS A 380 10.33 -5.60 -33.48
CA LYS A 380 11.49 -5.46 -32.60
C LYS A 380 12.49 -4.52 -33.26
N GLU A 381 12.82 -3.44 -32.56
CA GLU A 381 13.78 -2.45 -33.05
C GLU A 381 15.16 -3.09 -33.27
N GLY A 382 15.79 -2.81 -34.41
CA GLY A 382 17.10 -3.35 -34.78
C GLY A 382 17.18 -4.85 -35.09
N ALA A 383 16.06 -5.58 -35.13
CA ALA A 383 16.06 -7.01 -35.40
C ALA A 383 16.03 -7.36 -36.90
N ALA A 384 16.80 -8.38 -37.29
CA ALA A 384 16.74 -8.99 -38.62
C ALA A 384 15.35 -9.60 -38.88
N GLU A 385 14.94 -9.65 -40.15
CA GLU A 385 13.57 -9.96 -40.58
C GLU A 385 13.01 -11.26 -39.98
N ALA A 386 13.84 -12.31 -39.91
CA ALA A 386 13.46 -13.63 -39.38
C ALA A 386 13.08 -13.65 -37.89
N ASN A 387 13.48 -12.63 -37.11
CA ASN A 387 13.16 -12.47 -35.67
C ASN A 387 12.67 -11.05 -35.37
N SER A 388 11.99 -10.43 -36.35
CA SER A 388 11.63 -9.01 -36.30
C SER A 388 10.39 -8.71 -35.47
N LYS A 389 9.72 -9.70 -34.90
CA LYS A 389 8.47 -9.50 -34.14
C LYS A 389 8.67 -9.74 -32.65
N GLN A 390 7.98 -8.96 -31.83
CA GLN A 390 7.86 -9.15 -30.40
C GLN A 390 6.42 -8.86 -29.98
N ARG A 391 5.97 -9.41 -28.84
CA ARG A 391 4.67 -9.04 -28.29
C ARG A 391 4.65 -7.54 -27.98
N ASN A 392 3.58 -6.90 -28.40
CA ASN A 392 3.24 -5.55 -27.97
C ASN A 392 2.52 -5.69 -26.63
N LEU A 393 3.24 -5.47 -25.54
CA LEU A 393 2.72 -5.59 -24.18
C LEU A 393 2.08 -4.26 -23.74
N PRO A 394 1.06 -4.30 -22.88
CA PRO A 394 0.59 -3.10 -22.21
C PRO A 394 1.68 -2.50 -21.33
N GLN A 395 1.65 -1.17 -21.21
CA GLN A 395 2.41 -0.34 -20.30
C GLN A 395 1.46 0.61 -19.57
N SER A 396 1.96 1.18 -18.47
CA SER A 396 1.24 2.21 -17.71
C SER A 396 -0.18 1.80 -17.32
N SER A 397 -0.34 0.53 -16.95
CA SER A 397 -1.64 -0.01 -16.59
C SER A 397 -2.17 0.65 -15.31
N ARG A 398 -3.47 0.90 -15.29
CA ARG A 398 -4.20 1.45 -14.15
C ARG A 398 -5.38 0.54 -13.86
N THR A 399 -5.54 0.22 -12.58
CA THR A 399 -6.69 -0.52 -12.08
C THR A 399 -7.64 0.46 -11.40
N HIS A 400 -8.92 0.37 -11.74
CA HIS A 400 -9.98 1.12 -11.07
C HIS A 400 -10.99 0.15 -10.45
N TYR A 401 -10.89 -0.01 -9.13
CA TYR A 401 -11.81 -0.82 -8.34
C TYR A 401 -13.12 -0.05 -8.11
N ARG A 402 -14.19 -0.38 -8.83
CA ARG A 402 -15.50 0.27 -8.68
C ARG A 402 -16.34 -0.42 -7.61
N ARG A 403 -16.33 -1.75 -7.60
CA ARG A 403 -17.01 -2.61 -6.61
C ARG A 403 -16.10 -3.80 -6.35
N ILE A 404 -15.90 -4.16 -5.09
CA ILE A 404 -14.92 -5.19 -4.70
C ILE A 404 -15.53 -6.38 -3.97
N GLY A 405 -16.86 -6.41 -3.81
CA GLY A 405 -17.58 -7.38 -2.98
C GLY A 405 -18.51 -6.71 -1.95
N PRO A 406 -19.18 -7.48 -1.09
CA PRO A 406 -19.25 -8.95 -1.07
C PRO A 406 -20.30 -9.54 -2.03
N VAL A 407 -21.11 -8.70 -2.68
CA VAL A 407 -22.23 -9.14 -3.55
C VAL A 407 -21.88 -9.07 -5.04
N LEU A 408 -21.16 -8.02 -5.44
CA LEU A 408 -20.80 -7.74 -6.83
C LEU A 408 -19.37 -7.19 -6.89
N SER A 409 -18.62 -7.64 -7.89
CA SER A 409 -17.35 -7.03 -8.28
C SER A 409 -17.47 -6.33 -9.63
N GLU A 410 -16.78 -5.21 -9.77
CA GLU A 410 -16.60 -4.45 -11.02
C GLU A 410 -15.23 -3.75 -10.94
N VAL A 411 -14.28 -4.19 -11.76
CA VAL A 411 -12.90 -3.64 -11.79
C VAL A 411 -12.52 -3.35 -13.23
N GLU A 412 -12.08 -2.12 -13.50
CA GLU A 412 -11.67 -1.70 -14.82
C GLU A 412 -10.15 -1.60 -14.93
N TYR A 413 -9.58 -2.24 -15.95
CA TYR A 413 -8.16 -2.17 -16.30
C TYR A 413 -7.97 -1.32 -17.54
N ARG A 414 -7.14 -0.28 -17.44
CA ARG A 414 -6.76 0.57 -18.57
C ARG A 414 -5.27 0.53 -18.81
N SER A 415 -4.86 0.35 -20.05
CA SER A 415 -3.44 0.26 -20.41
C SER A 415 -3.16 0.87 -21.78
N ASP A 416 -1.97 1.47 -21.90
CA ASP A 416 -1.42 1.96 -23.16
C ASP A 416 -0.33 1.00 -23.63
N TYR A 417 -0.37 0.54 -24.86
CA TYR A 417 0.61 -0.45 -25.33
C TYR A 417 1.97 0.19 -25.67
N LEU A 418 3.03 -0.62 -25.68
CA LEU A 418 4.42 -0.21 -25.94
C LEU A 418 4.59 0.68 -27.19
N ASP A 419 3.80 0.45 -28.24
CA ASP A 419 3.87 1.22 -29.48
C ASP A 419 3.10 2.55 -29.44
N GLY A 420 2.38 2.82 -28.36
CA GLY A 420 1.55 4.00 -28.16
C GLY A 420 0.33 4.07 -29.10
N LYS A 421 -0.02 2.98 -29.78
CA LYS A 421 -1.13 2.96 -30.77
C LYS A 421 -2.40 2.31 -30.26
N ILE A 422 -2.28 1.50 -29.21
CA ILE A 422 -3.40 0.77 -28.64
C ILE A 422 -3.63 1.28 -27.22
N HIS A 423 -4.86 1.73 -26.98
CA HIS A 423 -5.40 2.07 -25.67
C HIS A 423 -6.47 1.02 -25.35
N GLN A 424 -6.23 0.19 -24.34
CA GLN A 424 -7.16 -0.85 -23.91
C GLN A 424 -7.93 -0.41 -22.67
N ALA A 425 -9.21 -0.74 -22.63
CA ALA A 425 -10.02 -0.77 -21.42
C ALA A 425 -10.73 -2.13 -21.33
N ALA A 426 -10.49 -2.88 -20.26
CA ALA A 426 -11.18 -4.13 -19.93
C ALA A 426 -11.94 -3.96 -18.61
N THR A 427 -13.11 -4.57 -18.46
CA THR A 427 -13.97 -4.48 -17.26
C THR A 427 -14.39 -5.86 -16.80
#